data_AF-A0A6G5AAZ0-F1
#
_entry.id   AF-A0A6G5AAZ0-F1
#
_cell.length_a   1.000
_cell.length_b   1.000
_cell.length_c   1.000
_cell.angle_alpha   90.00
_cell.angle_beta   90.00
_cell.angle_gamma   90.00
#
_symmetry.space_group_name_H-M   'P 1'
#
loop_
_entity.id
_entity.type
_entity.pdbx_description
1 polymer ?
#
loop_
_entity_poly.entity_id
_entity_poly.type
_entity_poly.pdbx_seq_one_letter_code
_entity_poly.pdbx_strand_id
1 'polypeptide(L)'
;PQPPSYNPSPALRAPSSTLFLANLRAAPAHKSTKMAKPSETFLIWQWNCRGFPSKKASLQQYIRCSSEKPLVILLQETLTPNVTLTGYKPVSRYSDGQGVCTLVSNKLTHISHDLKMATSSAEYVMTEILPRSSDRSSIFFLNVYSSPKDRHQRFRALIKKAVNLAGPNSLVVAGGF
;
A
#
# COMPACT_ATOMS: atom_id res chain seq x y z
N PRO A 1 -50.57 -6.08 28.12
CA PRO A 1 -49.48 -6.54 27.22
C PRO A 1 -48.89 -5.37 26.42
N GLN A 2 -47.73 -4.87 26.80
CA GLN A 2 -46.99 -3.81 26.09
C GLN A 2 -46.01 -4.42 25.08
N PRO A 3 -45.76 -3.78 23.92
CA PRO A 3 -44.73 -4.22 22.99
C PRO A 3 -43.32 -3.81 23.46
N PRO A 4 -42.26 -4.55 23.07
CA PRO A 4 -40.89 -4.24 23.49
C PRO A 4 -40.34 -2.99 22.79
N SER A 5 -39.66 -2.17 23.58
CA SER A 5 -38.95 -0.96 23.17
C SER A 5 -37.78 -1.26 22.23
N TYR A 6 -37.80 -0.68 21.03
CA TYR A 6 -36.71 -0.71 20.07
C TYR A 6 -35.61 0.27 20.50
N ASN A 7 -34.39 -0.23 20.68
CA ASN A 7 -33.23 0.56 21.08
C ASN A 7 -32.26 0.62 19.90
N PRO A 8 -32.17 1.74 19.15
CA PRO A 8 -31.24 1.83 18.03
C PRO A 8 -29.81 2.06 18.55
N SER A 9 -28.95 1.06 18.38
CA SER A 9 -27.50 1.18 18.58
C SER A 9 -26.87 2.19 17.60
N PRO A 10 -25.77 2.85 18.01
CA PRO A 10 -25.32 4.09 17.40
C PRO A 10 -24.50 3.88 16.11
N ALA A 11 -24.85 4.70 15.11
CA ALA A 11 -24.02 5.29 14.07
C ALA A 11 -22.86 4.45 13.47
N LEU A 12 -23.05 4.08 12.20
CA LEU A 12 -21.95 3.81 11.27
C LEU A 12 -20.91 4.94 11.34
N ARG A 13 -19.77 4.69 11.99
CA ARG A 13 -18.59 5.52 11.80
C ARG A 13 -17.97 5.16 10.44
N ALA A 14 -17.91 6.16 9.57
CA ALA A 14 -17.18 6.08 8.31
C ALA A 14 -15.73 5.60 8.53
N PRO A 15 -15.16 4.81 7.61
CA PRO A 15 -13.76 4.42 7.68
C PRO A 15 -12.89 5.69 7.60
N SER A 16 -12.06 5.88 8.62
CA SER A 16 -11.03 6.91 8.65
C SER A 16 -9.96 6.55 7.63
N SER A 17 -10.21 6.94 6.37
CA SER A 17 -9.31 6.77 5.24
C SER A 17 -8.38 7.98 5.21
N THR A 18 -7.16 7.85 5.68
CA THR A 18 -6.16 8.90 5.47
C THR A 18 -5.60 8.76 4.06
N LEU A 19 -6.17 9.50 3.12
CA LEU A 19 -5.64 9.66 1.76
C LEU A 19 -4.37 10.51 1.82
N PHE A 20 -3.21 9.91 1.60
CA PHE A 20 -1.98 10.66 1.33
C PHE A 20 -1.79 10.83 -0.17
N LEU A 21 -1.89 12.06 -0.66
CA LEU A 21 -1.49 12.47 -2.01
C LEU A 21 -0.01 12.90 -1.96
N ALA A 22 0.90 12.03 -2.42
CA ALA A 22 2.29 12.42 -2.64
C ALA A 22 2.44 13.01 -4.06
N ASN A 23 2.55 14.33 -4.17
CA ASN A 23 2.90 15.00 -5.42
C ASN A 23 4.43 14.99 -5.61
N LEU A 24 4.96 13.99 -6.30
CA LEU A 24 6.35 14.05 -6.81
C LEU A 24 6.41 14.96 -8.04
N ARG A 25 6.82 16.22 -7.85
CA ARG A 25 7.19 17.13 -8.95
C ARG A 25 8.67 16.94 -9.32
N ALA A 26 8.94 16.57 -10.56
CA ALA A 26 10.27 16.67 -11.15
C ALA A 26 10.58 18.14 -11.52
N ALA A 27 11.83 18.57 -11.31
CA ALA A 27 12.30 19.93 -11.63
C ALA A 27 12.40 20.17 -13.15
N PRO A 28 12.21 21.41 -13.66
CA PRO A 28 12.16 21.67 -15.08
C PRO A 28 13.54 22.03 -15.68
N ALA A 29 13.84 21.46 -16.85
CA ALA A 29 14.81 22.00 -17.80
C ALA A 29 14.06 22.49 -19.06
N HIS A 30 14.55 23.58 -19.64
CA HIS A 30 13.80 24.48 -20.53
C HIS A 30 13.60 23.98 -21.99
N LYS A 31 12.41 24.33 -22.54
CA LYS A 31 11.98 24.55 -23.94
C LYS A 31 11.77 23.35 -24.90
N SER A 32 10.51 22.96 -25.07
CA SER A 32 9.81 22.82 -26.37
C SER A 32 8.31 22.60 -26.11
N THR A 33 7.46 23.45 -26.68
CA THR A 33 6.00 23.43 -26.47
C THR A 33 5.34 22.31 -27.27
N LYS A 34 5.61 21.05 -26.89
CA LYS A 34 4.69 19.95 -27.18
C LYS A 34 3.56 20.06 -26.17
N MET A 35 2.30 20.04 -26.61
CA MET A 35 1.15 19.95 -25.69
C MET A 35 1.43 18.80 -24.72
N ALA A 36 1.63 19.14 -23.45
CA ALA A 36 2.04 18.17 -22.45
C ALA A 36 0.92 17.13 -22.34
N LYS A 37 1.22 15.90 -22.75
CA LYS A 37 0.37 14.75 -22.45
C LYS A 37 0.06 14.81 -20.95
N PRO A 38 -1.20 14.69 -20.51
CA PRO A 38 -1.52 14.81 -19.08
C PRO A 38 -0.59 13.90 -18.31
N SER A 39 0.10 14.46 -17.32
CA SER A 39 0.99 13.71 -16.45
C SER A 39 0.16 12.60 -15.82
N GLU A 40 0.43 11.34 -16.17
CA GLU A 40 -0.25 10.20 -15.55
C GLU A 40 0.06 10.24 -14.05
N THR A 41 -0.95 10.56 -13.24
CA THR A 41 -0.85 10.59 -11.78
C THR A 41 -0.57 9.18 -11.27
N PHE A 42 0.49 9.02 -10.47
CA PHE A 42 0.80 7.74 -9.83
C PHE A 42 0.03 7.60 -8.51
N LEU A 43 -1.20 7.09 -8.57
CA LEU A 43 -2.07 6.94 -7.40
C LEU A 43 -1.70 5.71 -6.57
N ILE A 44 -1.46 5.92 -5.27
CA ILE A 44 -1.16 4.87 -4.28
C ILE A 44 -2.22 4.94 -3.19
N TRP A 45 -2.75 3.79 -2.77
CA TRP A 45 -3.59 3.69 -1.59
C TRP A 45 -2.84 2.96 -0.48
N GLN A 46 -3.05 3.39 0.76
CA GLN A 46 -2.62 2.66 1.95
C GLN A 46 -3.86 2.38 2.80
N TRP A 47 -3.95 1.15 3.32
CA TRP A 47 -5.09 0.74 4.12
C TRP A 47 -4.75 -0.39 5.08
N ASN A 48 -4.96 -0.13 6.37
CA ASN A 48 -5.03 -1.19 7.37
C ASN A 48 -6.43 -1.83 7.31
N CYS A 49 -6.49 -3.07 6.82
CA CYS A 49 -7.71 -3.76 6.49
C CYS A 49 -8.45 -4.31 7.70
N ARG A 50 -7.75 -4.70 8.78
CA ARG A 50 -8.33 -5.46 9.90
C ARG A 50 -9.19 -6.65 9.42
N GLY A 51 -8.64 -7.45 8.52
CA GLY A 51 -9.33 -8.54 7.84
C GLY A 51 -9.72 -8.19 6.40
N PHE A 52 -8.93 -8.71 5.45
CA PHE A 52 -9.17 -8.53 4.02
C PHE A 52 -10.34 -9.37 3.45
N PRO A 53 -10.53 -10.66 3.81
CA PRO A 53 -11.52 -11.53 3.15
C PRO A 53 -12.94 -10.96 3.14
N SER A 54 -13.40 -10.43 4.27
CA SER A 54 -14.76 -9.88 4.42
C SER A 54 -14.96 -8.55 3.68
N LYS A 55 -13.87 -7.85 3.33
CA LYS A 55 -13.92 -6.51 2.71
C LYS A 55 -13.51 -6.49 1.24
N LYS A 56 -13.03 -7.63 0.72
CA LYS A 56 -12.58 -7.78 -0.67
C LYS A 56 -13.63 -7.32 -1.68
N ALA A 57 -14.88 -7.76 -1.52
CA ALA A 57 -15.96 -7.42 -2.46
C ALA A 57 -16.23 -5.91 -2.49
N SER A 58 -16.32 -5.28 -1.32
CA SER A 58 -16.52 -3.83 -1.20
C SER A 58 -15.35 -3.03 -1.77
N LEU A 59 -14.11 -3.44 -1.48
CA LEU A 59 -12.92 -2.81 -2.08
C LEU A 59 -12.93 -2.93 -3.61
N GLN A 60 -13.28 -4.12 -4.13
CA GLN A 60 -13.36 -4.36 -5.57
C GLN A 60 -14.41 -3.45 -6.23
N GLN A 61 -15.58 -3.29 -5.62
CA GLN A 61 -16.63 -2.40 -6.11
C GLN A 61 -16.17 -0.93 -6.06
N TYR A 62 -15.56 -0.50 -4.95
CA TYR A 62 -15.06 0.86 -4.80
C TYR A 62 -14.02 1.21 -5.87
N ILE A 63 -13.06 0.32 -6.14
CA ILE A 63 -12.08 0.50 -7.23
C ILE A 63 -12.76 0.56 -8.61
N ARG A 64 -13.84 -0.20 -8.83
CA ARG A 64 -14.57 -0.18 -10.11
C ARG A 64 -15.32 1.14 -10.32
N CYS A 65 -15.85 1.72 -9.25
CA CYS A 65 -16.60 2.98 -9.29
C CYS A 65 -15.70 4.22 -9.23
N SER A 66 -14.45 4.09 -8.78
CA SER A 66 -13.49 5.20 -8.74
C SER A 66 -13.10 5.67 -10.15
N SER A 67 -13.08 6.98 -10.36
CA SER A 67 -12.61 7.60 -11.61
C SER A 67 -11.12 7.33 -11.83
N GLU A 68 -10.34 7.34 -10.75
CA GLU A 68 -8.92 7.03 -10.75
C GLU A 68 -8.67 5.72 -10.00
N LYS A 69 -7.97 4.78 -10.65
CA LYS A 69 -7.65 3.48 -10.07
C LYS A 69 -6.25 3.52 -9.48
N PRO A 70 -6.05 3.09 -8.24
CA PRO A 70 -4.71 3.04 -7.66
C PRO A 70 -3.84 2.08 -8.48
N LEU A 71 -2.59 2.45 -8.68
CA LEU A 71 -1.60 1.59 -9.32
C LEU A 71 -0.96 0.63 -8.31
N VAL A 72 -0.92 1.05 -7.05
CA VAL A 72 -0.39 0.27 -5.93
C VAL A 72 -1.33 0.44 -4.72
N ILE A 73 -1.63 -0.65 -4.04
CA ILE A 73 -2.40 -0.65 -2.78
C ILE A 73 -1.58 -1.36 -1.70
N LEU A 74 -1.32 -0.68 -0.60
CA LEU A 74 -0.53 -1.15 0.53
C LEU A 74 -1.47 -1.58 1.66
N LEU A 75 -1.64 -2.88 1.85
CA LEU A 75 -2.52 -3.48 2.85
C LEU A 75 -1.75 -3.92 4.08
N GLN A 76 -2.30 -3.66 5.27
CA GLN A 76 -1.86 -4.22 6.57
C GLN A 76 -3.02 -4.96 7.25
N GLU A 77 -2.72 -5.82 8.21
CA GLU A 77 -3.69 -6.68 8.91
C GLU A 77 -4.61 -7.40 7.92
N THR A 78 -4.03 -8.11 6.95
CA THR A 78 -4.82 -8.85 5.96
C THR A 78 -5.57 -10.01 6.61
N LEU A 79 -5.04 -10.55 7.73
CA LEU A 79 -5.54 -11.71 8.47
C LEU A 79 -5.75 -12.95 7.59
N THR A 80 -5.01 -13.02 6.48
CA THR A 80 -5.03 -14.16 5.56
C THR A 80 -3.73 -14.21 4.75
N PRO A 81 -3.19 -15.41 4.47
CA PRO A 81 -2.09 -15.57 3.53
C PRO A 81 -2.54 -15.40 2.07
N ASN A 82 -3.82 -15.59 1.77
CA ASN A 82 -4.36 -15.70 0.40
C ASN A 82 -5.04 -14.41 -0.06
N VAL A 83 -4.26 -13.32 -0.17
CA VAL A 83 -4.78 -12.04 -0.69
C VAL A 83 -4.87 -12.10 -2.21
N THR A 84 -6.08 -11.88 -2.75
CA THR A 84 -6.32 -11.80 -4.21
C THR A 84 -7.31 -10.68 -4.52
N LEU A 85 -7.02 -9.89 -5.56
CA LEU A 85 -7.89 -8.80 -6.03
C LEU A 85 -7.80 -8.69 -7.56
N THR A 86 -8.95 -8.63 -8.24
CA THR A 86 -8.98 -8.65 -9.71
C THR A 86 -8.33 -7.38 -10.27
N GLY A 87 -7.40 -7.58 -11.21
CA GLY A 87 -6.62 -6.49 -11.81
C GLY A 87 -5.32 -6.15 -11.09
N TYR A 88 -4.99 -6.88 -10.01
CA TYR A 88 -3.79 -6.68 -9.22
C TYR A 88 -3.04 -8.00 -8.95
N LYS A 89 -1.72 -7.92 -8.86
CA LYS A 89 -0.80 -8.99 -8.46
C LYS A 89 -0.41 -8.77 -6.99
N PRO A 90 -0.61 -9.76 -6.11
CA PRO A 90 -0.24 -9.65 -4.71
C PRO A 90 1.24 -9.96 -4.48
N VAL A 91 1.88 -9.17 -3.62
CA VAL A 91 3.14 -9.49 -2.96
C VAL A 91 2.86 -9.50 -1.47
N SER A 92 2.78 -10.70 -0.88
CA SER A 92 2.30 -10.90 0.49
C SER A 92 3.39 -11.47 1.38
N ARG A 93 3.39 -11.04 2.63
CA ARG A 93 4.07 -11.73 3.73
C ARG A 93 3.05 -11.98 4.84
N TYR A 94 3.04 -13.19 5.37
CA TYR A 94 2.13 -13.58 6.44
C TYR A 94 2.90 -14.32 7.52
N SER A 95 2.90 -13.75 8.71
CA SER A 95 3.48 -14.28 9.95
C SER A 95 2.57 -13.93 11.11
N ASP A 96 2.51 -14.79 12.12
CA ASP A 96 1.85 -14.52 13.40
C ASP A 96 0.39 -14.02 13.31
N GLY A 97 -0.32 -14.37 12.24
CA GLY A 97 -1.75 -14.07 12.09
C GLY A 97 -2.09 -12.69 11.54
N GLN A 98 -1.12 -11.81 11.29
CA GLN A 98 -1.39 -10.40 10.96
C GLN A 98 -1.47 -10.16 9.45
N GLY A 99 -0.39 -10.43 8.72
CA GLY A 99 -0.30 -10.33 7.27
C GLY A 99 -0.18 -8.90 6.73
N VAL A 100 0.76 -8.73 5.80
CA VAL A 100 0.99 -7.50 5.01
C VAL A 100 0.99 -7.87 3.53
N CYS A 101 0.37 -7.03 2.70
CA CYS A 101 0.32 -7.28 1.26
C CYS A 101 0.45 -5.97 0.47
N THR A 102 1.27 -5.99 -0.57
CA THR A 102 1.30 -4.96 -1.61
C THR A 102 0.59 -5.50 -2.85
N LEU A 103 -0.51 -4.88 -3.24
CA LEU A 103 -1.23 -5.18 -4.49
C LEU A 103 -0.75 -4.23 -5.59
N VAL A 104 -0.13 -4.79 -6.62
CA VAL A 104 0.39 -4.03 -7.76
C VAL A 104 -0.53 -4.21 -8.97
N SER A 105 -0.94 -3.12 -9.62
CA SER A 105 -1.79 -3.21 -10.81
C SER A 105 -1.14 -4.10 -11.89
N ASN A 106 -1.94 -4.92 -12.58
CA ASN A 106 -1.48 -5.75 -13.70
C ASN A 106 -0.81 -4.96 -14.84
N LYS A 107 -1.04 -3.64 -14.86
CA LYS A 107 -0.43 -2.70 -15.80
C LYS A 107 1.06 -2.43 -15.54
N LEU A 108 1.57 -2.80 -14.37
CA LEU A 108 2.95 -2.53 -13.95
C LEU A 108 3.77 -3.82 -13.85
N THR A 109 5.06 -3.68 -14.15
CA THR A 109 6.07 -4.70 -13.86
C THR A 109 6.67 -4.39 -12.49
N HIS A 110 6.84 -5.41 -11.66
CA HIS A 110 7.39 -5.25 -10.32
C HIS A 110 8.32 -6.39 -9.95
N ILE A 111 9.18 -6.12 -8.97
CA ILE A 111 10.09 -7.09 -8.35
C ILE A 111 9.81 -7.09 -6.85
N SER A 112 9.73 -8.27 -6.24
CA SER A 112 9.70 -8.41 -4.79
C SER A 112 11.12 -8.59 -4.27
N HIS A 113 11.47 -7.86 -3.23
CA HIS A 113 12.78 -7.92 -2.59
C HIS A 113 12.65 -8.48 -1.18
N ASP A 114 13.59 -9.33 -0.78
CA ASP A 114 13.72 -9.72 0.63
C ASP A 114 14.91 -8.99 1.27
N LEU A 115 14.61 -8.18 2.29
CA LEU A 115 15.62 -7.44 3.06
C LEU A 115 16.39 -8.33 4.05
N LYS A 116 16.09 -9.65 4.10
CA LYS A 116 16.77 -10.65 4.93
C LYS A 116 16.91 -10.18 6.38
N MET A 117 15.78 -9.80 6.99
CA MET A 117 15.74 -9.36 8.37
C MET A 117 15.60 -10.58 9.29
N ALA A 118 16.70 -11.01 9.91
CA ALA A 118 16.69 -12.15 10.83
C ALA A 118 15.93 -11.90 12.14
N THR A 119 15.75 -10.63 12.53
CA THR A 119 15.29 -10.24 13.88
C THR A 119 14.20 -9.17 13.88
N SER A 120 13.54 -8.93 12.74
CA SER A 120 12.44 -7.96 12.71
C SER A 120 11.16 -8.62 13.21
N SER A 121 10.62 -8.13 14.33
CA SER A 121 9.25 -8.44 14.76
C SER A 121 8.18 -7.77 13.90
N ALA A 122 8.57 -6.75 13.12
CA ALA A 122 7.68 -6.08 12.17
C ALA A 122 7.53 -6.92 10.90
N GLU A 123 6.30 -7.09 10.45
CA GLU A 123 6.01 -7.64 9.13
C GLU A 123 6.25 -6.57 8.07
N TYR A 124 6.86 -6.96 6.95
CA TYR A 124 7.08 -6.03 5.85
C TYR A 124 7.05 -6.70 4.49
N VAL A 125 6.74 -5.92 3.47
CA VAL A 125 6.89 -6.26 2.05
C VAL A 125 7.67 -5.14 1.37
N MET A 126 8.74 -5.51 0.66
CA MET A 126 9.54 -4.60 -0.15
C MET A 126 9.27 -4.88 -1.63
N THR A 127 8.77 -3.90 -2.37
CA THR A 127 8.39 -4.04 -3.78
C THR A 127 9.01 -2.92 -4.60
N GLU A 128 9.64 -3.25 -5.71
CA GLU A 128 10.13 -2.29 -6.70
C GLU A 128 9.19 -2.27 -7.90
N ILE A 129 8.75 -1.09 -8.32
CA ILE A 129 8.02 -0.88 -9.56
C ILE A 129 9.01 -0.42 -10.63
N LEU A 130 9.08 -1.18 -11.71
CA LEU A 130 9.94 -0.86 -12.83
C LEU A 130 9.29 0.20 -13.72
N PRO A 131 10.06 1.17 -14.22
CA PRO A 131 9.57 2.15 -15.16
C PRO A 131 9.23 1.48 -16.50
N ARG A 132 8.21 2.00 -17.20
CA ARG A 132 7.87 1.53 -18.55
C ARG A 132 8.82 2.07 -19.63
N SER A 133 9.53 3.15 -19.32
CA SER A 133 10.44 3.86 -20.21
C SER A 133 11.79 4.01 -19.53
N SER A 134 12.87 3.88 -20.29
CA SER A 134 14.25 3.88 -19.77
C SER A 134 14.69 5.22 -19.17
N ASP A 135 13.94 6.30 -19.42
CA ASP A 135 14.20 7.64 -18.92
C ASP A 135 13.67 7.89 -17.49
N ARG A 136 12.89 6.95 -16.93
CA ARG A 136 12.35 7.07 -15.58
C ARG A 136 13.10 6.15 -14.63
N SER A 137 13.22 6.56 -13.37
CA SER A 137 13.75 5.73 -12.28
C SER A 137 12.68 4.77 -11.75
N SER A 138 13.12 3.63 -11.20
CA SER A 138 12.25 2.75 -10.42
C SER A 138 11.67 3.48 -9.20
N ILE A 139 10.56 2.96 -8.68
CA ILE A 139 9.97 3.40 -7.40
C ILE A 139 9.89 2.20 -6.47
N PHE A 140 10.49 2.32 -5.30
CA PHE A 140 10.50 1.30 -4.26
C PHE A 140 9.41 1.59 -3.23
N PHE A 141 8.76 0.53 -2.75
CA PHE A 141 7.71 0.55 -1.74
C PHE A 141 8.10 -0.37 -0.60
N LEU A 142 8.19 0.19 0.60
CA LEU A 142 8.30 -0.56 1.84
C LEU A 142 6.96 -0.45 2.58
N ASN A 143 6.17 -1.52 2.52
CA ASN A 143 4.94 -1.66 3.28
C ASN A 143 5.25 -2.35 4.60
N VAL A 144 4.93 -1.72 5.73
CA VAL A 144 5.26 -2.22 7.07
C VAL A 144 4.02 -2.33 7.93
N TYR A 145 3.98 -3.35 8.78
CA TYR A 145 3.04 -3.43 9.88
C TYR A 145 3.73 -3.87 11.17
N SER A 146 3.45 -3.13 12.23
CA SER A 146 3.83 -3.44 13.59
C SER A 146 2.58 -3.64 14.45
N SER A 147 2.64 -4.65 15.32
CA SER A 147 1.60 -4.82 16.33
C SER A 147 1.73 -3.72 17.38
N PRO A 148 0.64 -3.03 17.77
CA PRO A 148 0.66 -2.07 18.88
C PRO A 148 1.12 -2.66 20.21
N LYS A 149 1.10 -4.00 20.34
CA LYS A 149 1.58 -4.73 21.52
C LYS A 149 3.11 -4.72 21.62
N ASP A 150 3.81 -4.55 20.51
CA ASP A 150 5.28 -4.52 20.49
C ASP A 150 5.81 -3.10 20.67
N ARG A 151 5.97 -2.68 21.92
CA ARG A 151 6.39 -1.31 22.28
C ARG A 151 7.86 -0.97 21.98
N HIS A 152 8.63 -1.92 21.46
CA HIS A 152 10.08 -1.78 21.25
C HIS A 152 10.53 -2.02 19.80
N GLN A 153 9.61 -1.98 18.83
CA GLN A 153 9.99 -2.21 17.44
C GLN A 153 10.95 -1.11 16.93
N ARG A 154 12.08 -1.55 16.36
CA ARG A 154 13.11 -0.66 15.82
C ARG A 154 13.09 -0.70 14.30
N PHE A 155 12.38 0.23 13.68
CA PHE A 155 12.33 0.34 12.21
C PHE A 155 13.62 0.87 11.58
N ARG A 156 14.53 1.47 12.36
CA ARG A 156 15.76 2.10 11.84
C ARG A 156 16.58 1.15 10.96
N ALA A 157 16.76 -0.10 11.40
CA ALA A 157 17.52 -1.09 10.63
C ALA A 157 16.80 -1.48 9.33
N LEU A 158 15.48 -1.68 9.40
CA LEU A 158 14.64 -2.02 8.25
C LEU A 158 14.65 -0.89 7.21
N ILE A 159 14.37 0.34 7.63
CA ILE A 159 14.36 1.53 6.76
C ILE A 159 15.76 1.76 6.17
N LYS A 160 16.84 1.63 6.95
CA LYS A 160 18.21 1.76 6.43
C LYS A 160 18.50 0.73 5.32
N LYS A 161 18.08 -0.53 5.49
CA LYS A 161 18.22 -1.54 4.44
C LYS A 161 17.41 -1.20 3.20
N ALA A 162 16.17 -0.71 3.36
CA ALA A 162 15.34 -0.31 2.24
C ALA A 162 15.92 0.91 1.47
N VAL A 163 16.47 1.89 2.19
CA VAL A 163 17.18 3.04 1.58
C VAL A 163 18.40 2.56 0.80
N ASN A 164 19.22 1.69 1.39
CA ASN A 164 20.39 1.15 0.70
C ASN A 164 20.01 0.35 -0.55
N LEU A 165 18.90 -0.41 -0.49
CA LEU A 165 18.40 -1.17 -1.63
C LEU A 165 17.86 -0.26 -2.74
N ALA A 166 17.12 0.79 -2.39
CA ALA A 166 16.58 1.75 -3.37
C ALA A 166 17.70 2.58 -4.02
N GLY A 167 18.78 2.85 -3.29
CA GLY A 167 19.91 3.64 -3.76
C GLY A 167 19.46 5.07 -4.14
N PRO A 168 19.72 5.55 -5.37
CA PRO A 168 19.29 6.88 -5.81
C PRO A 168 17.81 6.94 -6.20
N ASN A 169 17.12 5.80 -6.27
CA ASN A 169 15.72 5.74 -6.69
C ASN A 169 14.77 6.18 -5.57
N SER A 170 13.54 6.54 -5.97
CA SER A 170 12.51 6.94 -5.00
C SER A 170 12.11 5.78 -4.11
N LEU A 171 12.01 6.02 -2.79
CA LEU A 171 11.51 5.08 -1.80
C LEU A 171 10.28 5.66 -1.09
N VAL A 172 9.18 4.93 -1.14
CA VAL A 172 7.96 5.21 -0.37
C VAL A 172 7.90 4.21 0.78
N VAL A 173 7.86 4.71 2.01
CA VAL A 173 7.64 3.90 3.20
C VAL A 173 6.25 4.22 3.75
N ALA A 174 5.42 3.20 3.94
CA ALA A 174 4.07 3.36 4.48
C ALA A 174 3.67 2.14 5.30
N GLY A 175 2.74 2.33 6.24
CA GLY A 175 2.37 1.25 7.13
C GLY A 175 1.54 1.69 8.34
N GLY A 176 1.18 0.71 9.17
CA GLY A 176 0.78 0.94 10.55
C GLY A 176 2.01 0.74 11.43
N PHE A 177 2.46 1.81 12.09
CA PHE A 177 3.67 1.84 12.94
C PHE A 177 3.34 1.75 14.43
#